data_AF-A0A848J594-F1
#
_entry.id   AF-A0A848J594-F1
#
_cell.length_a   1.000
_cell.length_b   1.000
_cell.length_c   1.000
_cell.angle_alpha   90.00
_cell.angle_beta   90.00
_cell.angle_gamma   90.00
#
_symmetry.space_group_name_H-M   'P 1'
#
loop_
_entity.id
_entity.type
_entity.pdbx_description
1 polymer ?
#
loop_
_entity_poly.entity_id
_entity_poly.type
_entity_poly.pdbx_seq_one_letter_code
_entity_poly.pdbx_strand_id
1 'polypeptide(L)'
;MKKLIIIILFLIMQVSIMAQQFVGDNQWVAPHGVATIVGTAGQEYAQFYAIAALFPDWEFNTQFVHYYDDPRSNSESYTSFSFFVKHRLVENDAQTEGYSVLAGLGLFPQHLDEGEVTSEFQSYWAMFTATYAFANNTILWDILPGATVNFDHKQTKKTAWGFTYSTRIAIYKVIPQSAIVGEIFGTAGAAESPASYRAGIRWESPKLVVALSYSNAFNGSYGAGFEIGAFFFTNPLFGKNRIRK
;
A
#
# COMPACT_ATOMS: atom_id res chain seq x y z
N MET A 1 18.94 4.44 44.00
CA MET A 1 17.73 4.42 43.13
C MET A 1 17.87 5.16 41.79
N LYS A 2 19.08 5.60 41.35
CA LYS A 2 19.29 6.22 40.02
C LYS A 2 19.94 5.29 38.97
N LYS A 3 20.22 4.03 39.32
CA LYS A 3 20.88 3.06 38.42
C LYS A 3 19.96 1.95 37.89
N LEU A 4 18.66 1.97 38.25
CA LEU A 4 17.71 0.91 37.86
C LEU A 4 16.75 1.33 36.72
N ILE A 5 16.77 2.60 36.31
CA ILE A 5 15.92 3.12 35.21
C ILE A 5 16.58 2.92 33.84
N ILE A 6 17.91 2.72 33.80
CA ILE A 6 18.65 2.60 32.53
C ILE A 6 18.51 1.20 31.89
N ILE A 7 18.11 0.18 32.65
CA ILE A 7 18.00 -1.19 32.13
C ILE A 7 16.64 -1.47 31.46
N ILE A 8 15.59 -0.68 31.76
CA ILE A 8 14.28 -0.82 31.08
C ILE A 8 14.28 -0.12 29.71
N LEU A 9 15.23 0.78 29.44
CA LEU A 9 15.33 1.48 28.16
C LEU A 9 16.03 0.69 27.04
N PHE A 10 16.58 -0.49 27.33
CA PHE A 10 17.48 -1.21 26.41
C PHE A 10 16.89 -2.48 25.76
N LEU A 11 15.56 -2.68 25.84
CA LEU A 11 14.93 -3.90 25.31
C LEU A 11 13.69 -3.64 24.45
N ILE A 12 13.69 -2.55 23.70
CA ILE A 12 12.84 -2.43 22.50
C ILE A 12 13.75 -2.73 21.32
N MET A 13 13.87 -4.02 20.97
CA MET A 13 14.32 -4.39 19.64
C MET A 13 13.35 -3.74 18.66
N GLN A 14 13.83 -2.70 17.97
CA GLN A 14 13.12 -2.02 16.91
C GLN A 14 12.93 -3.00 15.77
N VAL A 15 11.78 -3.68 15.76
CA VAL A 15 11.28 -4.27 14.53
C VAL A 15 10.59 -3.14 13.78
N SER A 16 11.18 -2.74 12.66
CA SER A 16 10.60 -1.76 11.75
C SER A 16 9.40 -2.40 11.07
N ILE A 17 8.20 -2.17 11.58
CA ILE A 17 6.97 -2.62 10.91
C ILE A 17 6.55 -1.48 9.98
N MET A 18 6.62 -1.72 8.66
CA MET A 18 6.23 -0.74 7.63
C MET A 18 4.74 -0.90 7.29
N ALA A 19 4.00 0.21 7.18
CA ALA A 19 2.51 0.25 7.09
C ALA A 19 1.99 1.02 5.86
N GLN A 20 0.82 0.61 5.32
CA GLN A 20 0.29 0.87 3.94
C GLN A 20 -0.58 2.12 3.65
N GLN A 21 -0.05 3.35 3.46
CA GLN A 21 -0.83 4.46 2.85
C GLN A 21 -0.57 4.64 1.35
N PHE A 22 0.63 4.28 0.90
CA PHE A 22 1.08 4.37 -0.48
C PHE A 22 1.07 2.96 -1.12
N VAL A 23 1.04 2.80 -2.46
CA VAL A 23 1.16 1.45 -3.08
C VAL A 23 2.46 0.80 -2.63
N GLY A 24 3.53 1.59 -2.62
CA GLY A 24 4.83 1.21 -2.15
C GLY A 24 4.92 1.01 -0.64
N ASP A 25 3.89 1.31 0.15
CA ASP A 25 3.94 1.04 1.60
C ASP A 25 3.70 -0.42 1.98
N ASN A 26 3.28 -1.25 1.02
CA ASN A 26 3.04 -2.67 1.22
C ASN A 26 3.99 -3.54 0.40
N GLN A 27 5.29 -3.34 0.57
CA GLN A 27 6.34 -4.11 -0.13
C GLN A 27 6.73 -5.35 0.65
N TRP A 28 6.58 -5.26 1.96
CA TRP A 28 6.91 -6.31 2.89
C TRP A 28 5.66 -7.11 3.16
N VAL A 29 5.69 -8.38 2.77
CA VAL A 29 4.73 -9.34 3.32
C VAL A 29 4.81 -9.22 4.84
N ALA A 30 3.69 -8.88 5.49
CA ALA A 30 3.66 -8.74 6.93
C ALA A 30 4.24 -10.00 7.62
N PRO A 31 4.90 -9.86 8.77
CA PRO A 31 5.43 -11.02 9.47
C PRO A 31 4.33 -12.06 9.71
N HIS A 32 4.64 -13.34 9.50
CA HIS A 32 3.68 -14.43 9.69
C HIS A 32 2.96 -14.31 11.04
N GLY A 33 1.63 -14.37 11.00
CA GLY A 33 0.74 -14.18 12.14
C GLY A 33 0.31 -12.74 12.39
N VAL A 34 0.87 -11.74 11.72
CA VAL A 34 0.43 -10.35 11.85
C VAL A 34 -0.75 -10.09 10.92
N ALA A 35 -1.76 -9.39 11.45
CA ALA A 35 -2.79 -8.75 10.66
C ALA A 35 -2.65 -7.23 10.76
N THR A 36 -3.00 -6.55 9.67
CA THR A 36 -2.99 -5.09 9.59
C THR A 36 -4.38 -4.62 9.16
N ILE A 37 -4.87 -3.60 9.82
CA ILE A 37 -6.08 -2.89 9.43
C ILE A 37 -5.69 -1.47 9.05
N VAL A 38 -6.17 -1.01 7.90
CA VAL A 38 -5.95 0.34 7.40
C VAL A 38 -7.28 1.02 7.23
N GLY A 39 -7.38 2.27 7.68
CA GLY A 39 -8.46 3.16 7.33
C GLY A 39 -7.90 4.47 6.81
N THR A 40 -8.42 4.97 5.69
CA THR A 40 -8.16 6.32 5.21
C THR A 40 -9.46 7.06 4.94
N ALA A 41 -9.44 8.37 5.15
CA ALA A 41 -10.50 9.28 4.77
C ALA A 41 -9.89 10.46 4.02
N GLY A 42 -10.26 10.57 2.74
CA GLY A 42 -9.92 11.68 1.86
C GLY A 42 -11.09 12.62 1.63
N GLN A 43 -10.94 13.52 0.66
CA GLN A 43 -12.01 14.41 0.23
C GLN A 43 -12.98 13.72 -0.73
N GLU A 44 -12.47 12.82 -1.59
CA GLU A 44 -13.26 12.15 -2.63
C GLU A 44 -13.68 10.72 -2.27
N TYR A 45 -12.92 10.06 -1.39
CA TYR A 45 -13.20 8.68 -0.98
C TYR A 45 -12.69 8.37 0.42
N ALA A 46 -13.22 7.29 0.99
CA ALA A 46 -12.65 6.59 2.13
C ALA A 46 -12.21 5.18 1.73
N GLN A 47 -11.11 4.70 2.32
CA GLN A 47 -10.61 3.35 2.07
C GLN A 47 -10.52 2.56 3.36
N PHE A 48 -10.82 1.27 3.26
CA PHE A 48 -10.53 0.29 4.29
C PHE A 48 -9.72 -0.86 3.70
N TYR A 49 -8.61 -1.24 4.35
CA TYR A 49 -7.90 -2.48 4.04
C TYR A 49 -7.87 -3.40 5.24
N ALA A 50 -7.98 -4.70 4.97
CA ALA A 50 -7.61 -5.74 5.90
C ALA A 50 -6.56 -6.64 5.27
N ILE A 51 -5.50 -6.89 6.02
CA ILE A 51 -4.32 -7.62 5.59
C ILE A 51 -4.06 -8.73 6.61
N ALA A 52 -3.78 -9.94 6.14
CA ALA A 52 -3.41 -11.06 6.99
C ALA A 52 -2.24 -11.85 6.40
N ALA A 53 -1.15 -11.97 7.14
CA ALA A 53 -0.03 -12.85 6.81
C ALA A 53 -0.24 -14.24 7.44
N LEU A 54 -1.08 -15.05 6.81
CA LEU A 54 -1.52 -16.34 7.35
C LEU A 54 -0.51 -17.48 7.17
N PHE A 55 0.40 -17.37 6.18
CA PHE A 55 1.48 -18.33 5.95
C PHE A 55 2.82 -17.62 5.87
N PRO A 56 3.94 -18.31 6.13
CA PRO A 56 5.27 -17.75 5.88
C PRO A 56 5.37 -17.21 4.46
N ASP A 57 5.84 -15.97 4.33
CA ASP A 57 6.07 -15.31 3.03
C ASP A 57 4.82 -15.05 2.17
N TRP A 58 3.62 -15.25 2.72
CA TRP A 58 2.36 -14.94 2.05
C TRP A 58 1.50 -13.97 2.83
N GLU A 59 0.91 -13.02 2.12
CA GLU A 59 0.00 -12.03 2.65
C GLU A 59 -1.26 -11.97 1.79
N PHE A 60 -2.42 -11.95 2.46
CA PHE A 60 -3.72 -11.87 1.85
C PHE A 60 -4.32 -10.51 2.18
N ASN A 61 -4.73 -9.80 1.14
CA ASN A 61 -5.18 -8.43 1.25
C ASN A 61 -6.59 -8.30 0.67
N THR A 62 -7.44 -7.56 1.38
CA THR A 62 -8.72 -7.11 0.88
C THR A 62 -8.85 -5.62 1.09
N GLN A 63 -9.43 -4.94 0.11
CA GLN A 63 -9.62 -3.49 0.12
C GLN A 63 -11.06 -3.15 -0.25
N PHE A 64 -11.58 -2.12 0.41
CA PHE A 64 -12.88 -1.51 0.16
C PHE A 64 -12.69 -0.02 -0.11
N VAL A 65 -12.95 0.32 -1.36
CA VAL A 65 -13.11 1.61 -2.07
C VAL A 65 -14.42 2.38 -1.91
N HIS A 66 -14.69 3.21 -0.89
CA HIS A 66 -15.95 3.98 -0.89
C HIS A 66 -15.76 5.40 -1.44
N TYR A 67 -16.38 5.69 -2.59
CA TYR A 67 -16.37 7.01 -3.22
C TYR A 67 -17.62 7.79 -2.82
N TYR A 68 -17.46 9.01 -2.29
CA TYR A 68 -18.57 9.78 -1.70
C TYR A 68 -19.56 10.31 -2.75
N ASP A 69 -19.03 10.74 -3.88
CA ASP A 69 -19.79 11.08 -5.08
C ASP A 69 -19.19 10.27 -6.23
N ASP A 70 -20.02 9.87 -7.20
CA ASP A 70 -19.50 9.23 -8.40
C ASP A 70 -18.73 10.28 -9.24
N PRO A 71 -17.39 10.23 -9.31
CA PRO A 71 -16.61 11.20 -10.08
C PRO A 71 -16.87 11.09 -11.59
N ARG A 72 -17.60 10.05 -12.02
CA ARG A 72 -17.92 9.74 -13.43
C ARG A 72 -19.19 10.42 -13.92
N SER A 73 -20.14 10.70 -13.03
CA SER A 73 -21.50 11.14 -13.37
C SER A 73 -22.05 12.23 -12.46
N ASN A 74 -21.30 12.64 -11.44
CA ASN A 74 -21.78 13.55 -10.39
C ASN A 74 -23.08 13.00 -9.75
N SER A 75 -23.11 11.68 -9.52
CA SER A 75 -24.26 10.92 -8.99
C SER A 75 -23.92 10.18 -7.70
N GLU A 76 -24.81 9.27 -7.27
CA GLU A 76 -24.70 8.53 -6.00
C GLU A 76 -23.36 7.80 -5.79
N SER A 77 -22.92 7.76 -4.53
CA SER A 77 -21.73 7.04 -4.07
C SER A 77 -21.71 5.57 -4.52
N TYR A 78 -20.51 5.00 -4.66
CA TYR A 78 -20.34 3.57 -4.90
C TYR A 78 -19.18 3.00 -4.09
N THR A 79 -19.20 1.67 -3.92
CA THR A 79 -18.12 0.94 -3.25
C THR A 79 -17.46 -0.01 -4.23
N SER A 80 -16.14 -0.05 -4.25
CA SER A 80 -15.36 -1.03 -5.01
C SER A 80 -14.65 -2.00 -4.07
N PHE A 81 -14.68 -3.27 -4.43
CA PHE A 81 -13.91 -4.32 -3.77
C PHE A 81 -12.65 -4.69 -4.56
N SER A 82 -11.56 -4.97 -3.86
CA SER A 82 -10.41 -5.68 -4.43
C SER A 82 -9.84 -6.72 -3.47
N PHE A 83 -9.25 -7.75 -4.04
CA PHE A 83 -8.56 -8.80 -3.32
C PHE A 83 -7.26 -9.15 -4.02
N PHE A 84 -6.20 -9.30 -3.25
CA PHE A 84 -4.91 -9.71 -3.80
C PHE A 84 -4.07 -10.48 -2.81
N VAL A 85 -3.16 -11.27 -3.37
CA VAL A 85 -2.14 -12.00 -2.62
C VAL A 85 -0.79 -11.41 -2.92
N LYS A 86 0.09 -11.44 -1.94
CA LYS A 86 1.51 -11.09 -2.08
C LYS A 86 2.37 -12.23 -1.60
N HIS A 87 3.44 -12.49 -2.34
CA HIS A 87 4.48 -13.44 -1.99
C HIS A 87 5.85 -12.78 -1.96
N ARG A 88 6.55 -12.91 -0.83
CA ARG A 88 7.94 -12.46 -0.69
C ARG A 88 8.84 -13.43 -1.42
N LEU A 89 9.70 -12.91 -2.29
CA LEU A 89 10.72 -13.69 -2.99
C LEU A 89 12.03 -13.68 -2.21
N VAL A 90 12.49 -12.48 -1.81
CA VAL A 90 13.74 -12.27 -1.10
C VAL A 90 13.60 -11.07 -0.17
N GLU A 91 14.24 -11.13 0.99
CA GLU A 91 14.39 -10.05 1.96
C GLU A 91 15.82 -10.10 2.52
N ASN A 92 16.48 -8.94 2.62
CA ASN A 92 17.78 -8.86 3.28
C ASN A 92 17.65 -9.02 4.80
N ASP A 93 18.74 -9.37 5.48
CA ASP A 93 18.71 -9.59 6.94
C ASP A 93 18.31 -8.34 7.74
N ALA A 94 18.57 -7.15 7.19
CA ALA A 94 18.18 -5.88 7.79
C ALA A 94 16.68 -5.57 7.65
N GLN A 95 15.95 -6.31 6.81
CA GLN A 95 14.53 -6.08 6.48
C GLN A 95 14.27 -4.69 5.90
N THR A 96 15.18 -4.24 5.02
CA THR A 96 15.16 -2.92 4.38
C THR A 96 15.20 -2.97 2.86
N GLU A 97 15.56 -4.11 2.27
CA GLU A 97 15.59 -4.35 0.83
C GLU A 97 15.06 -5.74 0.46
N GLY A 98 14.34 -5.84 -0.65
CA GLY A 98 13.73 -7.09 -1.02
C GLY A 98 12.93 -7.03 -2.30
N TYR A 99 12.42 -8.21 -2.65
CA TYR A 99 11.61 -8.45 -3.84
C TYR A 99 10.34 -9.20 -3.46
N SER A 100 9.22 -8.82 -4.07
CA SER A 100 7.96 -9.53 -3.92
C SER A 100 7.18 -9.53 -5.23
N VAL A 101 6.21 -10.42 -5.33
CA VAL A 101 5.20 -10.42 -6.38
C VAL A 101 3.83 -10.35 -5.74
N LEU A 102 2.93 -9.59 -6.34
CA LEU A 102 1.54 -9.53 -5.94
C LEU A 102 0.64 -9.67 -7.16
N ALA A 103 -0.49 -10.34 -6.97
CA ALA A 103 -1.49 -10.53 -8.01
C ALA A 103 -2.87 -10.49 -7.38
N GLY A 104 -3.82 -9.93 -8.11
CA GLY A 104 -5.13 -9.63 -7.58
C GLY A 104 -6.21 -9.47 -8.62
N LEU A 105 -7.39 -9.25 -8.09
CA LEU A 105 -8.62 -9.04 -8.82
C LEU A 105 -9.34 -7.80 -8.30
N GLY A 106 -10.14 -7.18 -9.17
CA GLY A 106 -10.79 -5.89 -8.91
C GLY A 106 -9.88 -4.72 -9.28
N LEU A 107 -10.17 -3.53 -8.73
CA LEU A 107 -9.36 -2.35 -8.98
C LEU A 107 -7.92 -2.59 -8.51
N PHE A 108 -6.98 -2.34 -9.42
CA PHE A 108 -5.57 -2.21 -9.04
C PHE A 108 -5.48 -1.09 -7.98
N PRO A 109 -4.71 -1.26 -6.88
CA PRO A 109 -4.59 -0.22 -5.87
C PRO A 109 -4.17 1.11 -6.51
N GLN A 110 -5.03 2.12 -6.41
CA GLN A 110 -4.85 3.45 -7.03
C GLN A 110 -5.08 3.56 -8.54
N HIS A 111 -5.63 2.54 -9.20
CA HIS A 111 -6.13 2.68 -10.58
C HIS A 111 -7.51 3.34 -10.55
N LEU A 112 -7.55 4.55 -11.09
CA LEU A 112 -8.72 5.38 -11.28
C LEU A 112 -8.71 5.79 -12.74
N ASP A 113 -9.35 5.00 -13.59
CA ASP A 113 -9.70 5.47 -14.92
C ASP A 113 -11.01 6.28 -14.79
N GLU A 114 -11.00 7.51 -15.32
CA GLU A 114 -12.20 8.34 -15.37
C GLU A 114 -13.30 7.58 -16.14
N GLY A 115 -14.43 7.36 -15.50
CA GLY A 115 -15.58 6.71 -16.12
C GLY A 115 -15.71 5.20 -15.91
N GLU A 116 -14.82 4.55 -15.16
CA GLU A 116 -14.87 3.08 -15.01
C GLU A 116 -15.46 2.61 -13.68
N VAL A 117 -16.59 1.90 -13.74
CA VAL A 117 -16.79 0.71 -12.89
C VAL A 117 -16.19 -0.42 -13.71
N THR A 118 -14.97 -0.85 -13.42
CA THR A 118 -14.65 -2.23 -13.82
C THR A 118 -15.54 -3.11 -12.97
N SER A 119 -16.42 -3.88 -13.62
CA SER A 119 -17.29 -4.80 -12.89
C SER A 119 -16.40 -5.64 -11.97
N GLU A 120 -16.78 -5.74 -10.70
CA GLU A 120 -16.04 -6.51 -9.71
C GLU A 120 -15.72 -7.90 -10.30
N PHE A 121 -14.49 -8.38 -10.13
CA PHE A 121 -14.00 -9.66 -10.68
C PHE A 121 -13.75 -9.73 -12.20
N GLN A 122 -13.80 -8.62 -12.94
CA GLN A 122 -13.45 -8.58 -14.37
C GLN A 122 -12.10 -7.90 -14.67
N SER A 123 -11.43 -7.42 -13.63
CA SER A 123 -10.07 -6.87 -13.72
C SER A 123 -9.11 -7.78 -12.98
N TYR A 124 -7.99 -8.10 -13.63
CA TYR A 124 -6.91 -8.91 -13.09
C TYR A 124 -5.61 -8.17 -13.27
N TRP A 125 -4.78 -8.18 -12.25
CA TRP A 125 -3.51 -7.48 -12.30
C TRP A 125 -2.43 -8.27 -11.57
N ALA A 126 -1.19 -8.04 -11.98
CA ALA A 126 -0.01 -8.57 -11.34
C ALA A 126 1.09 -7.50 -11.33
N MET A 127 1.86 -7.47 -10.26
CA MET A 127 2.90 -6.47 -10.05
C MET A 127 4.09 -7.11 -9.33
N PHE A 128 5.27 -6.65 -9.71
CA PHE A 128 6.51 -6.92 -9.00
C PHE A 128 6.82 -5.76 -8.08
N THR A 129 7.49 -6.00 -6.95
CA THR A 129 8.04 -4.93 -6.11
C THR A 129 9.53 -5.14 -5.94
N ALA A 130 10.30 -4.09 -6.15
CA ALA A 130 11.70 -4.01 -5.75
C ALA A 130 11.90 -2.83 -4.81
N THR A 131 12.53 -3.10 -3.66
CA THR A 131 12.91 -2.09 -2.67
C THR A 131 14.41 -2.00 -2.57
N TYR A 132 14.94 -0.79 -2.67
CA TYR A 132 16.35 -0.47 -2.49
C TYR A 132 16.52 0.51 -1.33
N ALA A 133 17.53 0.29 -0.51
CA ALA A 133 17.80 1.10 0.66
C ALA A 133 19.11 1.87 0.49
N PHE A 134 19.07 3.15 0.80
CA PHE A 134 20.20 4.06 0.70
C PHE A 134 20.40 4.81 2.01
N ALA A 135 21.57 5.45 2.13
CA ALA A 135 21.91 6.31 3.27
C ALA A 135 21.66 5.63 4.63
N ASN A 136 22.23 4.42 4.83
CA ASN A 136 22.04 3.62 6.04
C ASN A 136 20.56 3.33 6.36
N ASN A 137 19.81 2.90 5.35
CA ASN A 137 18.38 2.56 5.44
C ASN A 137 17.48 3.73 5.84
N THR A 138 17.90 4.97 5.58
CA THR A 138 17.06 6.16 5.82
C THR A 138 16.27 6.57 4.59
N ILE A 139 16.72 6.18 3.40
CA ILE A 139 16.01 6.43 2.15
C ILE A 139 15.66 5.08 1.55
N LEU A 140 14.37 4.82 1.36
CA LEU A 140 13.89 3.66 0.61
C LEU A 140 13.35 4.13 -0.73
N TRP A 141 13.71 3.41 -1.79
CA TRP A 141 13.21 3.64 -3.13
C TRP A 141 12.65 2.35 -3.71
N ASP A 142 11.48 2.52 -4.30
CA ASP A 142 10.60 1.42 -4.65
C ASP A 142 10.22 1.52 -6.10
N ILE A 143 10.26 0.37 -6.75
CA ILE A 143 9.93 0.24 -8.17
C ILE A 143 8.93 -0.90 -8.30
N LEU A 144 7.76 -0.56 -8.84
CA LEU A 144 6.62 -1.45 -8.91
C LEU A 144 6.05 -1.53 -10.34
N PRO A 145 6.70 -2.26 -11.26
CA PRO A 145 6.15 -2.51 -12.58
C PRO A 145 5.11 -3.63 -12.52
N GLY A 146 4.10 -3.56 -13.37
CA GLY A 146 3.06 -4.57 -13.45
C GLY A 146 2.26 -4.52 -14.73
N ALA A 147 1.24 -5.36 -14.78
CA ALA A 147 0.28 -5.42 -15.86
C ALA A 147 -1.13 -5.59 -15.30
N THR A 148 -2.10 -5.03 -16.01
CA THR A 148 -3.53 -5.21 -15.75
C THR A 148 -4.25 -5.63 -17.03
N VAL A 149 -5.33 -6.38 -16.86
CA VAL A 149 -6.28 -6.72 -17.91
C VAL A 149 -7.70 -6.53 -17.39
N ASN A 150 -8.48 -5.71 -18.08
CA ASN A 150 -9.89 -5.46 -17.80
C ASN A 150 -10.70 -6.14 -18.90
N PHE A 151 -11.44 -7.19 -18.58
CA PHE A 151 -12.20 -7.97 -19.58
C PHE A 151 -13.45 -7.25 -20.10
N ASP A 152 -13.99 -6.32 -19.33
CA ASP A 152 -15.12 -5.46 -19.71
C ASP A 152 -14.78 -3.98 -19.45
N HIS A 153 -13.78 -3.50 -20.18
CA HIS A 153 -13.35 -2.11 -20.09
C HIS A 153 -14.47 -1.17 -20.56
N LYS A 154 -14.80 -0.17 -19.75
CA LYS A 154 -15.87 0.82 -19.96
C LYS A 154 -17.23 0.20 -20.23
N GLN A 155 -17.49 -1.01 -19.73
CA GLN A 155 -18.71 -1.78 -19.99
C GLN A 155 -18.98 -1.99 -21.51
N THR A 156 -17.92 -1.99 -22.32
CA THR A 156 -18.00 -2.12 -23.78
C THR A 156 -17.85 -3.56 -24.27
N LYS A 157 -17.68 -4.53 -23.37
CA LYS A 157 -17.31 -5.93 -23.63
C LYS A 157 -15.97 -6.08 -24.35
N LYS A 158 -15.10 -5.08 -24.23
CA LYS A 158 -13.76 -5.10 -24.81
C LYS A 158 -12.74 -5.37 -23.73
N THR A 159 -11.80 -6.25 -24.08
CA THR A 159 -10.62 -6.49 -23.25
C THR A 159 -9.63 -5.34 -23.43
N ALA A 160 -9.21 -4.72 -22.33
CA ALA A 160 -8.19 -3.69 -22.31
C ALA A 160 -6.99 -4.16 -21.48
N TRP A 161 -5.80 -4.02 -22.06
CA TRP A 161 -4.53 -4.33 -21.39
C TRP A 161 -3.83 -3.03 -21.00
N GLY A 162 -3.17 -3.04 -19.85
CA GLY A 162 -2.39 -1.91 -19.37
C GLY A 162 -1.09 -2.36 -18.73
N PHE A 163 -0.04 -1.56 -18.92
CA PHE A 163 1.19 -1.61 -18.13
C PHE A 163 1.03 -0.67 -16.95
N THR A 164 0.95 -1.24 -15.75
CA THR A 164 0.85 -0.47 -14.50
C THR A 164 2.25 -0.14 -14.00
N TYR A 165 2.46 1.09 -13.54
CA TYR A 165 3.70 1.49 -12.92
C TYR A 165 3.43 2.23 -11.62
N SER A 166 4.27 1.99 -10.62
CA SER A 166 4.38 2.82 -9.44
C SER A 166 5.84 2.92 -9.00
N THR A 167 6.21 4.07 -8.47
CA THR A 167 7.47 4.26 -7.76
C THR A 167 7.24 5.10 -6.51
N ARG A 168 7.83 4.68 -5.39
CA ARG A 168 7.74 5.38 -4.11
C ARG A 168 9.14 5.70 -3.60
N ILE A 169 9.29 6.86 -2.98
CA ILE A 169 10.45 7.22 -2.18
C ILE A 169 9.97 7.52 -0.76
N ALA A 170 10.59 6.91 0.23
CA ALA A 170 10.36 7.18 1.64
C ALA A 170 11.66 7.62 2.33
N ILE A 171 11.63 8.79 2.97
CA ILE A 171 12.75 9.37 3.72
C ILE A 171 12.39 9.32 5.21
N TYR A 172 13.04 8.43 5.94
CA TYR A 172 12.82 8.19 7.36
C TYR A 172 13.71 9.07 8.24
N LYS A 173 13.30 9.20 9.50
CA LYS A 173 14.06 9.90 10.55
C LYS A 173 14.28 11.39 10.26
N VAL A 174 13.37 12.01 9.51
CA VAL A 174 13.32 13.48 9.37
C VAL A 174 13.11 14.11 10.75
N ILE A 175 12.23 13.51 11.54
CA ILE A 175 12.05 13.67 12.99
C ILE A 175 11.97 12.24 13.57
N PRO A 176 12.27 11.99 14.87
CA PRO A 176 12.08 10.67 15.43
C PRO A 176 10.70 10.09 15.11
N GLN A 177 10.67 8.84 14.66
CA GLN A 177 9.45 8.12 14.30
C GLN A 177 8.67 8.73 13.13
N SER A 178 9.27 9.53 12.26
CA SER A 178 8.58 10.05 11.08
C SER A 178 9.23 9.65 9.76
N ALA A 179 8.42 9.71 8.72
CA ALA A 179 8.87 9.64 7.34
C ALA A 179 8.14 10.67 6.47
N ILE A 180 8.84 11.18 5.46
CA ILE A 180 8.25 11.87 4.31
C ILE A 180 8.18 10.83 3.20
N VAL A 181 7.04 10.73 2.54
CA VAL A 181 6.80 9.73 1.50
C VAL A 181 6.24 10.41 0.26
N GLY A 182 6.76 10.06 -0.90
CA GLY A 182 6.27 10.49 -2.20
C GLY A 182 6.12 9.29 -3.13
N GLU A 183 5.09 9.30 -3.96
CA GLU A 183 4.77 8.24 -4.89
C GLU A 183 4.28 8.83 -6.22
N ILE A 184 4.66 8.18 -7.31
CA ILE A 184 4.14 8.42 -8.66
C ILE A 184 3.64 7.10 -9.20
N PHE A 185 2.45 7.11 -9.80
CA PHE A 185 1.79 5.90 -10.29
C PHE A 185 0.90 6.19 -11.50
N GLY A 186 0.53 5.13 -12.22
CA GLY A 186 -0.36 5.22 -13.37
C GLY A 186 -0.40 3.93 -14.17
N THR A 187 -1.16 3.95 -15.26
CA THR A 187 -1.28 2.80 -16.16
C THR A 187 -1.26 3.31 -17.59
N ALA A 188 -0.36 2.76 -18.41
CA ALA A 188 -0.28 3.07 -19.83
C ALA A 188 -0.88 1.92 -20.65
N GLY A 189 -1.55 2.23 -21.76
CA GLY A 189 -2.13 1.22 -22.65
C GLY A 189 -3.62 1.43 -22.86
N ALA A 190 -4.34 0.35 -23.19
CA ALA A 190 -5.79 0.42 -23.39
C ALA A 190 -6.56 0.56 -22.09
N ALA A 191 -6.04 -0.01 -20.98
CA ALA A 191 -6.56 0.21 -19.63
C ALA A 191 -5.80 1.39 -18.99
N GLU A 192 -5.84 2.55 -19.64
CA GLU A 192 -5.10 3.74 -19.19
C GLU A 192 -5.63 4.24 -17.84
N SER A 193 -4.75 4.73 -16.98
CA SER A 193 -5.12 5.65 -15.92
C SER A 193 -4.13 6.82 -15.88
N PRO A 194 -4.59 8.06 -15.66
CA PRO A 194 -3.73 9.22 -15.63
C PRO A 194 -2.53 9.04 -14.69
N ALA A 195 -1.37 9.50 -15.15
CA ALA A 195 -0.21 9.61 -14.27
C ALA A 195 -0.58 10.51 -13.08
N SER A 196 -0.37 9.98 -11.87
CA SER A 196 -0.79 10.59 -10.62
C SER A 196 0.33 10.56 -9.60
N TYR A 197 0.20 11.42 -8.59
CA TYR A 197 1.14 11.49 -7.49
C TYR A 197 0.43 11.49 -6.14
N ARG A 198 1.15 11.01 -5.13
CA ARG A 198 0.77 11.15 -3.72
C ARG A 198 2.01 11.55 -2.94
N ALA A 199 1.88 12.53 -2.06
CA ALA A 199 2.95 12.93 -1.17
C ALA A 199 2.41 13.17 0.23
N GLY A 200 3.18 12.86 1.25
CA GLY A 200 2.71 12.98 2.62
C GLY A 200 3.79 12.82 3.66
N ILE A 201 3.34 12.99 4.90
CA ILE A 201 4.13 12.74 6.10
C ILE A 201 3.44 11.65 6.90
N ARG A 202 4.23 10.87 7.62
CA ARG A 202 3.70 9.91 8.56
C ARG A 202 4.51 9.83 9.83
N TRP A 203 3.83 9.45 10.89
CA TRP A 203 4.40 9.10 12.18
C TRP A 203 4.18 7.61 12.43
N GLU A 204 5.21 6.92 12.89
CA GLU A 204 5.26 5.47 13.02
C GLU A 204 5.57 5.01 14.44
N SER A 205 4.68 4.20 15.00
CA SER A 205 4.93 3.40 16.19
C SER A 205 4.78 1.92 15.88
N PRO A 206 5.25 1.02 16.78
CA PRO A 206 5.16 -0.42 16.54
C PRO A 206 3.74 -0.97 16.29
N LYS A 207 2.69 -0.24 16.66
CA LYS A 207 1.29 -0.69 16.52
C LYS A 207 0.38 0.27 15.77
N LEU A 208 0.81 1.50 15.61
CA LEU A 208 0.03 2.56 15.02
C LEU A 208 0.91 3.40 14.10
N VAL A 209 0.49 3.53 12.85
CA VAL A 209 1.00 4.59 11.96
C VAL A 209 -0.14 5.57 11.72
N VAL A 210 0.17 6.85 11.72
CA VAL A 210 -0.75 7.92 11.33
C VAL A 210 -0.09 8.73 10.26
N ALA A 211 -0.84 9.07 9.23
CA ALA A 211 -0.29 9.72 8.05
C ALA A 211 -1.26 10.75 7.48
N LEU A 212 -0.68 11.81 6.94
CA LEU A 212 -1.36 12.88 6.24
C LEU A 212 -0.73 12.95 4.84
N SER A 213 -1.55 12.79 3.81
CA SER A 213 -1.09 12.90 2.43
C SER A 213 -1.98 13.82 1.61
N TYR A 214 -1.44 14.24 0.48
CA TYR A 214 -2.16 14.85 -0.61
C TYR A 214 -1.95 14.01 -1.87
N SER A 215 -3.00 13.73 -2.64
CA SER A 215 -2.89 13.05 -3.93
C SER A 215 -3.69 13.73 -5.03
N ASN A 216 -3.13 13.72 -6.24
CA ASN A 216 -3.76 14.24 -7.46
C ASN A 216 -3.14 13.65 -8.73
N ALA A 217 -3.90 13.64 -9.82
CA ALA A 217 -3.40 13.40 -11.15
C ALA A 217 -2.57 14.61 -11.64
N PHE A 218 -1.53 14.35 -12.43
CA PHE A 218 -0.70 15.44 -12.99
C PHE A 218 -1.47 16.34 -13.96
N ASN A 219 -2.52 15.82 -14.59
CA ASN A 219 -3.41 16.57 -15.47
C ASN A 219 -4.59 17.24 -14.71
N GLY A 220 -4.69 17.06 -13.39
CA GLY A 220 -5.76 17.63 -12.56
C GLY A 220 -7.14 16.97 -12.74
N SER A 221 -7.21 15.83 -13.41
CA SER A 221 -8.46 15.08 -13.65
C SER A 221 -9.11 14.58 -12.36
N TYR A 222 -8.31 13.95 -11.49
CA TYR A 222 -8.83 13.19 -10.37
C TYR A 222 -7.79 13.06 -9.24
N GLY A 223 -8.23 13.02 -7.97
CA GLY A 223 -7.32 12.79 -6.86
C GLY A 223 -8.01 12.87 -5.51
N ALA A 224 -7.58 12.06 -4.55
CA ALA A 224 -8.21 12.04 -3.22
C ALA A 224 -8.12 13.38 -2.45
N GLY A 225 -7.29 14.30 -2.93
CA GLY A 225 -6.98 15.55 -2.26
C GLY A 225 -6.24 15.27 -0.96
N PHE A 226 -6.58 15.99 0.10
CA PHE A 226 -6.04 15.73 1.42
C PHE A 226 -6.66 14.46 2.04
N GLU A 227 -5.79 13.55 2.50
CA GLU A 227 -6.16 12.28 3.11
C GLU A 227 -5.51 12.13 4.49
N ILE A 228 -6.29 11.71 5.47
CA ILE A 228 -5.77 11.18 6.73
C ILE A 228 -5.89 9.65 6.73
N GLY A 229 -4.82 8.98 7.15
CA GLY A 229 -4.77 7.53 7.25
C GLY A 229 -4.28 7.07 8.62
N ALA A 230 -4.82 5.93 9.07
CA ALA A 230 -4.38 5.24 10.26
C ALA A 230 -4.23 3.74 10.01
N PHE A 231 -3.22 3.17 10.66
CA PHE A 231 -2.78 1.80 10.52
C PHE A 231 -2.75 1.14 11.87
N PHE A 232 -3.39 -0.02 12.01
CA PHE A 232 -3.34 -0.79 13.24
C PHE A 232 -2.77 -2.16 12.99
N PHE A 233 -1.74 -2.50 13.76
CA PHE A 233 -1.10 -3.81 13.70
C PHE A 233 -1.54 -4.67 14.88
N THR A 234 -1.93 -5.90 14.60
CA THR A 234 -2.14 -6.90 15.65
C THR A 234 -0.80 -7.39 16.18
N ASN A 235 -0.82 -7.94 17.39
CA ASN A 235 0.26 -8.86 17.76
C ASN A 235 0.22 -10.08 16.82
N PRO A 236 1.34 -10.80 16.65
CA PRO A 236 1.32 -12.09 15.97
C PRO A 236 0.30 -13.03 16.61
N LEU A 237 -0.73 -13.40 15.83
CA LEU A 237 -1.81 -14.30 16.19
C LEU A 237 -1.32 -15.75 16.28
N PHE A 238 -0.29 -16.09 15.50
CA PHE A 238 0.31 -17.42 15.45
C PHE A 238 1.78 -17.36 15.91
N GLY A 239 2.05 -17.97 17.07
CA GLY A 239 3.39 -18.37 17.51
C GLY A 239 4.31 -17.27 18.06
N LYS A 240 4.63 -17.37 19.36
CA LYS A 240 5.80 -16.75 20.00
C LYS A 240 7.12 -17.53 19.77
N ASN A 241 7.10 -18.61 19.01
CA ASN A 241 8.21 -19.57 18.96
C ASN A 241 8.91 -19.58 17.59
N ARG A 242 9.76 -18.59 17.33
CA ARG A 242 10.91 -18.80 16.42
C ARG A 242 12.02 -19.47 17.22
N ILE A 243 11.98 -20.80 17.36
CA ILE A 243 13.23 -21.56 17.48
C ILE A 243 13.65 -21.84 16.04
N ARG A 244 14.50 -20.96 15.49
CA ARG A 244 15.26 -21.30 14.28
C ARG A 244 16.34 -22.30 14.71
N LYS A 245 16.25 -23.53 14.21
CA LYS A 245 17.42 -24.41 14.07
C LYS A 245 18.18 -24.02 12.81
#